data_AF-A0A1F0C1B4-F1
#
_entry.id   AF-A0A1F0C1B4-F1
#
_cell.length_a   1.000
_cell.length_b   1.000
_cell.length_c   1.000
_cell.angle_alpha   90.00
_cell.angle_beta   90.00
_cell.angle_gamma   90.00
#
_symmetry.space_group_name_H-M   'P 1'
#
loop_
_entity.id
_entity.type
_entity.pdbx_description
1 polymer ?
#
loop_
_entity_poly.entity_id
_entity_poly.type
_entity_poly.pdbx_seq_one_letter_code
_entity_poly.pdbx_strand_id
1 'polypeptide(L)' 'MIIPPSKELLIFYNQIDEWVDQVYPDQNKPSLSFKKDTPQSILDLFDSIKSKISFDSLECKY' A
#
# COMPACT_ATOMS: atom_id res chain seq x y z
N MET A 1 0.89 18.83 -11.87
CA MET A 1 1.23 19.08 -10.45
C MET A 1 1.81 17.79 -9.91
N ILE A 2 3.10 17.76 -9.56
CA ILE A 2 3.70 16.59 -8.90
C ILE A 2 3.35 16.69 -7.42
N ILE A 3 2.32 15.95 -7.00
CA ILE A 3 1.99 15.81 -5.58
C ILE A 3 3.18 15.07 -4.95
N PRO A 4 3.95 15.68 -4.04
CA PRO A 4 5.02 14.96 -3.37
C PRO A 4 4.40 13.75 -2.67
N PRO A 5 4.95 12.54 -2.83
CA PRO A 5 4.38 11.38 -2.17
C PRO A 5 4.40 11.65 -0.66
N SER A 6 3.25 11.47 0.00
CA SER A 6 3.16 11.52 1.46
C SER A 6 4.24 10.62 2.06
N LYS A 7 4.81 10.98 3.22
CA LYS A 7 5.85 10.18 3.86
C LYS A 7 5.41 8.71 4.02
N GLU A 8 4.13 8.50 4.30
CA GLU A 8 3.47 7.20 4.37
C GLU A 8 3.50 6.43 3.03
N LEU A 9 3.27 7.10 1.89
CA LEU A 9 3.41 6.47 0.57
C LEU A 9 4.85 6.06 0.28
N LEU A 10 5.82 6.90 0.68
CA LEU A 10 7.24 6.56 0.54
C LEU A 10 7.61 5.34 1.40
N ILE A 11 7.08 5.23 2.61
CA ILE A 11 7.26 4.05 3.46
C ILE A 11 6.65 2.82 2.80
N PHE A 12 5.45 2.94 2.25
CA PHE A 12 4.80 1.87 1.52
C PHE A 12 5.68 1.37 0.36
N TYR A 13 6.09 2.25 -0.55
CA TYR A 13 6.89 1.85 -1.71
C TYR A 13 8.30 1.34 -1.38
N ASN A 14 8.92 1.83 -0.30
CA ASN A 14 10.28 1.40 0.07
C ASN A 14 10.32 0.13 0.92
N GLN A 15 9.31 -0.11 1.76
CA GLN A 15 9.38 -1.17 2.78
C GLN A 15 8.26 -2.20 2.68
N ILE A 16 7.13 -1.86 2.05
CA ILE A 16 5.91 -2.71 2.07
C ILE A 16 5.67 -3.30 0.69
N ASP A 17 5.90 -2.53 -0.38
CA ASP A 17 5.70 -2.94 -1.77
C ASP A 17 6.45 -4.23 -2.12
N GLU A 18 7.67 -4.42 -1.63
CA GLU A 18 8.44 -5.65 -1.84
C GLU A 18 7.76 -6.92 -1.28
N TRP A 19 6.89 -6.75 -0.28
CA TRP A 19 6.13 -7.81 0.39
C TRP A 19 4.73 -7.99 -0.18
N VAL A 20 4.27 -7.06 -1.02
CA VAL A 20 3.01 -7.19 -1.74
C VAL A 20 3.20 -8.24 -2.82
N ASP A 21 2.36 -9.27 -2.78
CA ASP A 21 2.33 -10.34 -3.76
C ASP A 21 1.36 -10.00 -4.89
N GLN A 22 0.18 -9.49 -4.54
CA GLN A 22 -0.86 -9.16 -5.50
C GLN A 22 -1.73 -8.00 -5.02
N VAL A 23 -2.00 -7.06 -5.92
CA VAL A 23 -2.98 -5.99 -5.72
C VAL A 23 -4.27 -6.40 -6.40
N TYR A 24 -5.37 -6.44 -5.65
CA TYR A 24 -6.71 -6.64 -6.18
C TYR A 24 -7.38 -5.27 -6.29
N PRO A 25 -7.51 -4.71 -7.50
CA PRO A 25 -8.26 -3.49 -7.73
C PRO A 25 -9.75 -3.80 -7.67
N ASP A 26 -10.27 -4.00 -6.47
CA ASP A 26 -11.70 -4.14 -6.23
C ASP A 26 -12.34 -2.74 -6.29
N GLN A 27 -13.38 -2.57 -7.10
CA GLN A 27 -14.02 -1.26 -7.35
C GLN A 27 -14.54 -0.56 -6.08
N ASN A 28 -14.75 -1.32 -4.99
CA ASN A 28 -15.20 -0.79 -3.71
C ASN A 28 -14.11 -0.75 -2.64
N LYS A 29 -13.16 -1.69 -2.65
CA LYS A 29 -12.11 -1.83 -1.63
C LYS A 29 -10.87 -2.48 -2.24
N PRO A 30 -9.91 -1.69 -2.73
CA PRO A 30 -8.65 -2.25 -3.19
C PRO A 30 -8.02 -3.07 -2.06
N SER A 31 -7.74 -4.33 -2.34
CA SER A 31 -7.22 -5.28 -1.36
C SER A 31 -5.81 -5.68 -1.75
N LEU A 32 -4.89 -5.64 -0.78
CA LEU A 32 -3.51 -6.05 -0.97
C LEU A 32 -3.32 -7.44 -0.36
N SER A 33 -2.75 -8.34 -1.13
CA SER A 33 -2.26 -9.63 -0.63
C SER A 33 -0.77 -9.56 -0.38
N PHE A 34 -0.37 -9.95 0.82
CA PHE A 34 1.02 -10.03 1.25
C PHE A 34 1.58 -11.42 1.01
N LYS A 35 2.90 -11.51 0.78
CA LYS A 35 3.63 -12.78 0.72
C LYS A 35 3.52 -13.52 2.05
N LYS A 36 3.57 -14.86 2.03
CA LYS A 36 3.47 -15.70 3.25
C LYS A 36 4.60 -15.47 4.26
N ASP A 37 5.79 -15.10 3.78
CA ASP A 37 6.97 -14.78 4.59
C ASP A 37 7.00 -13.32 5.09
N THR A 38 5.91 -12.57 4.92
CA THR A 38 5.87 -11.17 5.34
C THR A 38 6.04 -11.06 6.86
N PRO A 39 7.03 -10.29 7.35
CA PRO A 39 7.23 -10.10 8.78
C PRO A 39 6.02 -9.42 9.40
N GLN A 40 5.68 -9.82 10.63
CA GLN A 40 4.59 -9.19 11.38
C GLN A 40 4.78 -7.67 11.52
N SER A 41 6.03 -7.20 11.60
CA SER A 41 6.36 -5.78 11.68
C SER A 41 5.96 -4.99 10.43
N ILE A 42 5.97 -5.62 9.24
CA ILE A 42 5.54 -4.99 7.98
C ILE A 42 4.02 -4.92 7.93
N LEU A 43 3.33 -5.95 8.40
CA LEU A 43 1.87 -5.96 8.52
C LEU A 43 1.38 -4.87 9.49
N ASP A 44 2.05 -4.70 10.63
CA ASP A 44 1.72 -3.66 11.62
C ASP A 44 2.01 -2.25 11.10
N LEU A 45 3.12 -2.09 10.37
CA LEU A 45 3.46 -0.84 9.69
C LEU A 45 2.40 -0.48 8.64
N PHE A 46 1.99 -1.46 7.83
CA PHE A 46 0.90 -1.29 6.87
C PHE A 46 -0.40 -0.90 7.57
N ASP A 47 -0.77 -1.57 8.66
CA ASP A 47 -1.97 -1.26 9.44
C ASP A 47 -1.98 0.18 9.98
N SER A 48 -0.81 0.65 10.44
CA SER A 48 -0.61 2.02 10.93
C SER A 48 -0.73 3.08 9.84
N ILE A 49 -0.31 2.77 8.61
CA ILE A 49 -0.34 3.74 7.50
C ILE A 49 -1.56 3.59 6.58
N LYS A 50 -2.26 2.44 6.55
CA LYS A 50 -3.41 2.21 5.65
C LYS A 50 -4.53 3.22 5.84
N SER A 51 -4.67 3.75 7.06
CA SER A 51 -5.67 4.77 7.40
C SER A 51 -5.28 6.16 6.86
N LYS A 52 -3.98 6.39 6.65
CA LYS A 52 -3.42 7.65 6.11
C LYS A 52 -3.18 7.59 4.60
N ILE A 53 -2.96 6.39 4.06
CA ILE A 53 -2.87 6.15 2.62
C ILE A 53 -4.29 6.00 2.10
N SER A 54 -4.86 7.09 1.58
CA SER A 54 -6.06 6.99 0.75
C SER A 54 -5.69 6.28 -0.55
N PHE A 55 -6.06 5.00 -0.68
CA PHE A 55 -5.95 4.24 -1.94
C PHE A 55 -6.75 4.87 -3.08
N ASP A 56 -7.63 5.82 -2.77
CA ASP A 56 -8.32 6.71 -3.73
C ASP A 56 -7.34 7.47 -4.65
N SER A 57 -6.09 7.67 -4.19
CA SER A 57 -5.02 8.33 -4.96
C SER A 57 -4.18 7.40 -5.83
N LEU A 58 -4.35 6.08 -5.73
CA LEU A 58 -3.84 5.13 -6.72
C LEU A 58 -4.83 5.14 -7.88
N GLU A 59 -4.80 6.22 -8.67
CA GLU A 59 -5.48 6.26 -9.95
C GLU A 59 -5.04 5.02 -10.74
N CYS A 60 -5.97 4.09 -10.90
CA CYS A 60 -5.83 2.96 -11.80
C CYS A 60 -5.60 3.54 -13.19
N LYS A 61 -4.33 3.65 -13.60
CA LYS A 61 -3.98 3.84 -15.00
C LYS A 61 -4.42 2.60 -15.76
N TYR A 62 -5.60 2.69 -16.37
CA TYR A 62 -5.98 1.90 -17.54
C TYR A 62 -5.25 2.42 -18.77
#